data_AF-A0A0T2IF05-F1
#
_entry.id   AF-A0A0T2IF05-F1
#
_cell.length_a   1.000
_cell.length_b   1.000
_cell.length_c   1.000
_cell.angle_alpha   90.00
_cell.angle_beta   90.00
_cell.angle_gamma   90.00
#
_symmetry.space_group_name_H-M   'P 1'
#
loop_
_entity.id
_entity.type
_entity.pdbx_description
1 polymer ?
#
loop_
_entity_poly.entity_id
_entity_poly.type
_entity_poly.pdbx_seq_one_letter_code
_entity_poly.pdbx_strand_id
1 'polypeptide(L)'
;MATTNTTIVQKKDVLAGFLAGTAGFANEASDFLEANGGRIIQVGQVQRPTLAVLAKYSPQYPCFTEALVNWQPRIDEAFRDSQFHITVEVAPQRPGYTPGEEPRWGESRGPNCLGLPNPGGSQANPHQGPHFDDGTRSGGTSAGSALPTAFTGPSGSSIVGPDAGLAGTEEEQRVVAALLSGNGSAEPSAITTLLAGPMLRGTVVSQR
;
A
#
# COMPACT_ATOMS: atom_id res chain seq x y z
N MET A 1 3.95 54.50 46.73
CA MET A 1 3.51 53.10 46.90
C MET A 1 1.99 52.93 47.06
N ALA A 2 1.16 53.87 46.59
CA ALA A 2 -0.31 53.75 46.75
C ALA A 2 -0.97 52.96 45.62
N THR A 3 -0.51 53.14 44.37
CA THR A 3 -1.14 52.56 43.17
C THR A 3 -1.13 51.03 43.16
N THR A 4 -0.03 50.38 43.53
CA THR A 4 0.03 48.90 43.54
C THR A 4 -0.86 48.28 44.61
N ASN A 5 -0.96 48.90 45.79
CA ASN A 5 -1.79 48.41 46.89
C ASN A 5 -3.29 48.58 46.56
N THR A 6 -3.68 49.72 45.96
CA THR A 6 -5.06 49.93 45.48
C THR A 6 -5.45 48.94 44.39
N THR A 7 -4.55 48.61 43.45
CA THR A 7 -4.81 47.63 42.40
C THR A 7 -4.98 46.21 42.95
N ILE A 8 -4.18 45.81 43.95
CA ILE A 8 -4.31 44.49 44.60
C ILE A 8 -5.67 44.37 45.31
N VAL A 9 -6.10 45.42 46.01
CA VAL A 9 -7.42 45.42 46.67
C VAL A 9 -8.55 45.41 45.62
N GLN A 10 -8.44 46.19 44.55
CA GLN A 10 -9.43 46.21 43.45
C GLN A 10 -9.50 44.90 42.67
N LYS A 11 -8.41 44.12 42.62
CA LYS A 11 -8.34 42.84 41.88
C LYS A 11 -8.31 41.62 42.79
N LYS A 12 -8.54 41.78 44.10
CA LYS A 12 -8.47 40.69 45.09
C LYS A 12 -9.29 39.48 44.67
N ASP A 13 -10.51 39.71 44.22
CA ASP A 13 -11.43 38.61 43.88
C ASP A 13 -11.03 37.93 42.56
N VAL A 14 -10.44 38.68 41.62
CA VAL A 14 -9.88 38.12 40.38
C VAL A 14 -8.67 37.24 40.67
N LEU A 15 -7.76 37.70 41.55
CA LEU A 15 -6.58 36.93 41.94
C LEU A 15 -6.97 35.69 42.76
N ALA A 16 -7.93 35.82 43.67
CA ALA A 16 -8.44 34.69 44.45
C ALA A 16 -9.11 33.65 43.54
N GLY A 17 -9.91 34.09 42.56
CA GLY A 17 -10.52 33.22 41.56
C GLY A 17 -9.48 32.51 40.68
N PHE A 18 -8.44 33.21 40.25
CA PHE A 18 -7.33 32.62 39.50
C PHE A 18 -6.62 31.52 40.30
N LEU A 19 -6.23 31.81 41.54
CA LEU A 19 -5.51 30.85 42.40
C LEU A 19 -6.37 29.62 42.73
N ALA A 20 -7.65 29.83 43.07
CA ALA A 20 -8.59 28.75 43.31
C ALA A 20 -8.83 27.91 42.05
N GLY A 21 -8.92 28.55 40.88
CA GLY A 21 -9.06 27.88 39.59
C GLY A 21 -7.84 27.03 39.24
N THR A 22 -6.61 27.56 39.42
CA THR A 22 -5.37 26.79 39.20
C THR A 22 -5.26 25.61 40.15
N ALA A 23 -5.60 25.79 41.43
CA ALA A 23 -5.60 24.71 42.41
C ALA A 23 -6.65 23.62 42.07
N GLY A 24 -7.86 24.03 41.69
CA GLY A 24 -8.91 23.12 41.23
C GLY A 24 -8.48 22.33 40.00
N PHE A 25 -7.89 22.99 39.01
CA PHE A 25 -7.34 22.33 37.82
C PHE A 25 -6.23 21.33 38.18
N ALA A 26 -5.31 21.70 39.07
CA ALA A 26 -4.23 20.82 39.49
C ALA A 26 -4.73 19.56 40.21
N ASN A 27 -5.74 19.70 41.06
CA ASN A 27 -6.39 18.57 41.73
C ASN A 27 -7.10 17.66 40.72
N GLU A 28 -7.92 18.22 39.82
CA GLU A 28 -8.62 17.44 38.78
C GLU A 28 -7.64 16.70 37.85
N ALA A 29 -6.55 17.36 37.46
CA ALA A 29 -5.51 16.73 36.66
C ALA A 29 -4.83 15.58 37.42
N SER A 30 -4.62 15.74 38.73
CA SER A 30 -4.01 14.71 39.58
C SER A 30 -4.95 13.51 39.73
N ASP A 31 -6.23 13.76 40.04
CA ASP A 31 -7.27 12.73 40.15
C ASP A 31 -7.45 11.98 38.82
N PHE A 32 -7.45 12.69 37.69
CA PHE A 32 -7.52 12.09 36.36
C PHE A 32 -6.33 11.17 36.09
N LEU A 33 -5.11 11.63 36.36
CA LEU A 33 -3.89 10.85 36.14
C LEU A 33 -3.77 9.68 37.12
N GLU A 34 -4.25 9.81 38.35
CA GLU A 34 -4.25 8.71 39.31
C GLU A 34 -5.29 7.64 38.92
N ALA A 35 -6.48 8.06 38.49
CA ALA A 35 -7.53 7.17 38.00
C ALA A 35 -7.18 6.49 36.66
N ASN A 36 -6.43 7.15 35.78
CA ASN A 36 -6.16 6.66 34.41
C ASN A 36 -4.69 6.32 34.13
N GLY A 37 -3.77 6.55 35.05
CA GLY A 37 -2.33 6.40 34.82
C GLY A 37 -1.96 4.99 34.39
N GLY A 38 -2.56 3.97 35.01
CA GLY A 38 -2.41 2.57 34.59
C GLY A 38 -2.87 2.32 33.15
N ARG A 39 -3.98 2.94 32.73
CA ARG A 39 -4.51 2.82 31.35
C ARG A 39 -3.60 3.52 30.34
N ILE A 40 -3.06 4.69 30.69
CA ILE A 40 -2.10 5.42 29.84
C ILE A 40 -0.82 4.59 29.64
N ILE A 41 -0.29 4.02 30.72
CA ILE A 41 0.88 3.13 30.65
C ILE A 41 0.56 1.89 29.81
N GLN A 42 -0.61 1.28 30.01
CA GLN A 42 -1.06 0.12 29.26
C GLN A 42 -1.15 0.42 27.76
N VAL A 43 -1.71 1.58 27.36
CA VAL A 43 -1.72 2.02 25.95
C VAL A 43 -0.31 2.08 25.38
N GLY A 44 0.64 2.68 26.12
CA GLY A 44 2.04 2.71 25.72
C GLY A 44 2.66 1.32 25.57
N GLN A 45 2.30 0.38 26.44
CA GLN A 45 2.79 -1.01 26.39
C GLN A 45 2.21 -1.79 25.19
N VAL A 46 0.89 -1.69 24.94
CA VAL A 46 0.24 -2.42 23.84
C VAL A 46 0.62 -1.89 22.46
N GLN A 47 1.05 -0.62 22.37
CA GLN A 47 1.53 -0.02 21.12
C GLN A 47 2.99 -0.36 20.78
N ARG A 48 3.77 -0.88 21.73
CA ARG A 48 5.19 -1.22 21.51
C ARG A 48 5.45 -2.07 20.27
N PRO A 49 4.76 -3.19 20.00
CA PRO A 49 5.02 -3.99 18.80
C PRO A 49 4.77 -3.22 17.51
N THR A 50 3.71 -2.41 17.45
CA THR A 50 3.41 -1.57 16.28
C THR A 50 4.49 -0.51 16.06
N LEU A 51 4.88 0.20 17.11
CA LEU A 51 5.95 1.21 17.04
C LEU A 51 7.31 0.58 16.72
N ALA A 52 7.58 -0.66 17.15
CA ALA A 52 8.79 -1.38 16.79
C ALA A 52 8.84 -1.70 15.29
N VAL A 53 7.72 -2.05 14.66
CA VAL A 53 7.65 -2.23 13.21
C VAL A 53 7.85 -0.90 12.49
N LEU A 54 7.17 0.17 12.91
CA LEU A 54 7.38 1.51 12.33
C LEU A 54 8.84 1.95 12.45
N ALA A 55 9.45 1.78 13.62
CA ALA A 55 10.85 2.12 13.85
C ALA A 55 11.81 1.26 13.01
N LYS A 56 11.49 -0.03 12.80
CA LYS A 56 12.27 -0.91 11.92
C LYS A 56 12.28 -0.35 10.49
N TYR A 57 11.12 0.03 9.94
CA TYR A 57 10.99 0.45 8.53
C TYR A 57 11.18 1.96 8.28
N SER A 58 11.12 2.82 9.30
CA SER A 58 11.26 4.27 9.16
C SER A 58 12.55 4.75 8.46
N PRO A 59 13.71 4.07 8.56
CA PRO A 59 14.92 4.48 7.84
C PRO A 59 14.80 4.42 6.31
N GLN A 60 13.74 3.82 5.76
CA GLN A 60 13.50 3.82 4.31
C GLN A 60 12.94 5.15 3.78
N TYR A 61 12.28 5.96 4.63
CA TYR A 61 11.72 7.23 4.18
C TYR A 61 12.77 8.20 3.64
N PRO A 62 13.91 8.45 4.33
CA PRO A 62 14.98 9.28 3.79
C PRO A 62 15.48 8.79 2.44
N CYS A 63 15.70 7.49 2.27
CA CYS A 63 16.14 6.91 1.00
C CYS A 63 15.16 7.21 -0.15
N PHE A 64 13.85 7.07 0.10
CA PHE A 64 12.84 7.40 -0.90
C PHE A 64 12.80 8.90 -1.20
N THR A 65 12.82 9.75 -0.18
CA THR A 65 12.74 11.21 -0.37
C THR A 65 13.98 11.76 -1.06
N GLU A 66 15.17 11.27 -0.71
CA GLU A 66 16.42 11.63 -1.39
C GLU A 66 16.46 11.13 -2.83
N ALA A 67 15.93 9.92 -3.09
CA ALA A 67 15.81 9.40 -4.44
C ALA A 67 14.91 10.28 -5.32
N LEU A 68 13.80 10.79 -4.78
CA LEU A 68 12.91 11.71 -5.50
C LEU A 68 13.63 13.02 -5.86
N VAL A 69 14.38 13.59 -4.92
CA VAL A 69 15.19 14.81 -5.16
C VAL A 69 16.24 14.53 -6.23
N ASN A 70 16.95 13.40 -6.15
CA ASN A 70 17.96 13.00 -7.14
C ASN A 70 17.36 12.68 -8.52
N TRP A 71 16.07 12.37 -8.60
CA TRP A 71 15.37 12.08 -9.84
C TRP A 71 14.93 13.33 -10.60
N GLN A 72 14.73 14.47 -9.92
CA GLN A 72 14.35 15.75 -10.53
C GLN A 72 15.20 16.11 -11.77
N PRO A 73 16.55 16.16 -11.71
CA PRO A 73 17.34 16.49 -12.89
C PRO A 73 17.22 15.46 -14.02
N ARG A 74 16.90 14.19 -13.70
CA ARG A 74 16.72 13.14 -14.72
C ARG A 74 15.41 13.32 -15.48
N ILE A 75 14.33 13.69 -14.79
CA ILE A 75 13.04 13.92 -15.45
C ILE A 75 13.03 15.25 -16.21
N ASP A 76 13.72 16.28 -15.70
CA ASP A 76 13.90 17.55 -16.41
C ASP A 76 14.65 17.33 -17.73
N GLU A 77 15.72 16.52 -17.71
CA GLU A 77 16.46 16.16 -18.92
C GLU A 77 15.63 15.32 -19.90
N ALA A 78 14.78 14.41 -19.40
CA ALA A 78 13.86 13.65 -20.23
C ALA A 78 12.81 14.52 -20.93
N PHE A 79 12.43 15.66 -20.34
CA PHE A 79 11.42 16.59 -20.87
C PHE A 79 12.02 17.94 -21.33
N ARG A 80 13.25 17.96 -21.82
CA ARG A 80 13.87 19.19 -22.34
C ARG A 80 13.22 19.67 -23.66
N ASP A 81 13.33 20.96 -23.94
CA ASP A 81 12.90 21.57 -25.22
C ASP A 81 11.43 21.33 -25.61
N SER A 82 10.55 21.13 -24.62
CA SER A 82 9.15 20.74 -24.82
C SER A 82 8.98 19.41 -25.57
N GLN A 83 9.99 18.54 -25.52
CA GLN A 83 10.01 17.23 -26.16
C GLN A 83 10.38 16.13 -25.16
N PHE A 84 9.78 14.96 -25.33
CA PHE A 84 10.08 13.79 -24.51
C PHE A 84 11.21 12.96 -25.14
N HIS A 85 12.32 12.83 -24.43
CA HIS A 85 13.52 12.13 -24.84
C HIS A 85 13.62 10.80 -24.09
N ILE A 86 13.31 9.71 -24.80
CA ILE A 86 13.31 8.36 -24.24
C ILE A 86 14.04 7.38 -25.18
N THR A 87 14.80 6.47 -24.58
CA THR A 87 15.32 5.27 -25.24
C THR A 87 14.48 4.09 -24.79
N VAL A 88 13.86 3.38 -25.74
CA VAL A 88 13.09 2.17 -25.45
C VAL A 88 13.97 0.96 -25.80
N GLU A 89 14.25 0.14 -24.79
CA GLU A 89 14.99 -1.11 -24.94
C GLU A 89 14.13 -2.29 -24.53
N VAL A 90 14.27 -3.41 -25.26
CA VAL A 90 13.58 -4.65 -24.93
C VAL A 90 14.45 -5.43 -23.95
N ALA A 91 13.95 -5.61 -22.73
CA ALA A 91 14.62 -6.43 -21.74
C ALA A 91 14.71 -7.90 -22.21
N PRO A 92 15.81 -8.61 -21.91
CA PRO A 92 15.95 -10.01 -22.27
C PRO A 92 14.85 -10.87 -21.61
N GLN A 93 14.29 -11.82 -22.35
CA GLN A 93 13.27 -12.71 -21.81
C GLN A 93 13.84 -13.59 -20.68
N ARG A 94 13.07 -13.79 -19.60
CA ARG A 94 13.49 -14.71 -18.53
C ARG A 94 13.52 -16.15 -19.04
N PRO A 95 14.49 -16.97 -18.60
CA PRO A 95 14.43 -18.41 -18.85
C PRO A 95 13.16 -18.99 -18.19
N GLY A 96 12.65 -20.09 -18.75
CA GLY A 96 11.56 -20.83 -18.14
C GLY A 96 11.99 -21.45 -16.80
N TYR A 97 11.02 -21.66 -15.91
CA TYR A 97 11.25 -22.34 -14.63
C TYR A 97 11.78 -23.75 -14.83
N THR A 98 12.65 -24.17 -13.92
CA THR A 98 13.24 -25.51 -13.88
C THR A 98 12.79 -26.27 -12.63
N PRO A 99 12.78 -27.62 -12.64
CA PRO A 99 12.51 -28.41 -11.44
C PRO A 99 13.43 -27.98 -10.28
N GLY A 100 12.86 -27.80 -9.08
CA GLY A 100 13.57 -27.21 -7.95
C GLY A 100 13.54 -25.68 -7.89
N GLU A 101 12.65 -25.03 -8.64
CA GLU A 101 12.27 -23.60 -8.53
C GLU A 101 10.80 -23.44 -8.10
N GLU A 102 10.34 -24.29 -7.17
CA GLU A 102 8.98 -24.20 -6.65
C GLU A 102 8.79 -22.89 -5.86
N PRO A 103 7.63 -22.20 -6.00
CA PRO A 103 7.36 -20.97 -5.28
C PRO A 103 7.50 -21.15 -3.77
N ARG A 104 8.25 -20.24 -3.13
CA ARG A 104 8.38 -20.21 -1.66
C ARG A 104 8.34 -18.79 -1.13
N TRP A 105 7.96 -18.67 0.13
CA TRP A 105 7.98 -17.41 0.86
C TRP A 105 9.21 -17.37 1.78
N GLY A 106 10.41 -17.44 1.19
CA GLY A 106 11.67 -17.43 1.95
C GLY A 106 12.21 -16.03 2.27
N GLU A 107 11.61 -15.01 1.66
CA GLU A 107 12.04 -13.63 1.81
C GLU A 107 11.93 -13.15 3.27
N SER A 108 13.08 -12.82 3.85
CA SER A 108 13.21 -12.38 5.24
C SER A 108 14.01 -11.08 5.37
N ARG A 109 14.41 -10.48 4.25
CA ARG A 109 15.17 -9.23 4.28
C ARG A 109 14.37 -8.14 4.95
N GLY A 110 15.03 -7.49 5.90
CA GLY A 110 14.51 -6.31 6.55
C GLY A 110 14.52 -5.07 5.65
N PRO A 111 14.15 -3.92 6.22
CA PRO A 111 14.17 -2.65 5.50
C PRO A 111 15.56 -2.35 4.99
N ASN A 112 15.64 -2.13 3.70
CA ASN A 112 16.84 -1.72 3.00
C ASN A 112 16.43 -0.78 1.86
N CYS A 113 17.40 -0.03 1.33
CA CYS A 113 17.12 1.00 0.33
C CYS A 113 17.24 0.52 -1.12
N LEU A 114 17.55 -0.76 -1.36
CA LEU A 114 17.65 -1.37 -2.70
C LEU A 114 18.40 -0.50 -3.73
N GLY A 115 19.50 0.14 -3.31
CA GLY A 115 20.32 1.01 -4.17
C GLY A 115 19.90 2.49 -4.19
N LEU A 116 18.80 2.88 -3.55
CA LEU A 116 18.48 4.30 -3.33
C LEU A 116 19.42 4.95 -2.31
N PRO A 117 19.66 6.28 -2.41
CA PRO A 117 19.08 7.22 -3.38
C PRO A 117 19.84 7.31 -4.72
N ASN A 118 20.92 6.53 -4.87
CA ASN A 118 21.77 6.54 -6.05
C ASN A 118 21.69 5.17 -6.75
N PRO A 119 20.58 4.87 -7.44
CA PRO A 119 20.44 3.60 -8.14
C PRO A 119 21.57 3.51 -9.17
N GLY A 120 22.44 2.52 -8.98
CA GLY A 120 23.54 2.26 -9.90
C GLY A 120 23.02 1.84 -11.28
N GLY A 121 23.88 1.90 -12.29
CA GLY A 121 23.56 1.48 -13.65
C GLY A 121 23.47 2.63 -14.65
N SER A 122 23.50 2.28 -15.93
CA SER A 122 23.42 3.19 -17.07
C SER A 122 22.75 2.47 -18.25
N GLN A 123 22.51 3.16 -19.36
CA GLN A 123 22.01 2.50 -20.57
C GLN A 123 22.94 1.36 -21.03
N ALA A 124 24.25 1.56 -20.95
CA ALA A 124 25.24 0.55 -21.34
C ALA A 124 25.39 -0.58 -20.30
N ASN A 125 24.98 -0.35 -19.05
CA ASN A 125 25.03 -1.34 -17.98
C ASN A 125 23.77 -1.20 -17.10
N PRO A 126 22.62 -1.75 -17.52
CA PRO A 126 21.36 -1.59 -16.81
C PRO A 126 21.46 -2.11 -15.37
N HIS A 127 20.73 -1.46 -14.45
CA HIS A 127 20.66 -1.93 -13.07
C HIS A 127 20.06 -3.33 -13.00
N GLN A 128 20.70 -4.22 -12.24
CA GLN A 128 20.18 -5.56 -12.02
C GLN A 128 19.20 -5.53 -10.85
N GLY A 129 17.99 -6.06 -11.06
CA GLY A 129 16.99 -6.17 -9.99
C GLY A 129 17.48 -7.07 -8.85
N PRO A 130 17.08 -6.81 -7.60
CA PRO A 130 17.43 -7.67 -6.48
C PRO A 130 16.84 -9.07 -6.67
N HIS A 131 17.61 -10.11 -6.38
CA HIS A 131 17.09 -11.48 -6.24
C HIS A 131 16.24 -11.55 -4.98
N PHE A 132 15.03 -12.09 -5.07
CA PHE A 132 14.15 -12.37 -3.93
C PHE A 132 14.21 -13.84 -3.61
N ASP A 133 14.08 -14.17 -2.32
CA ASP A 133 13.98 -15.56 -1.91
C ASP A 133 12.56 -16.11 -2.15
N ASP A 134 12.18 -16.15 -3.41
CA ASP A 134 10.86 -16.56 -3.93
C ASP A 134 10.86 -18.00 -4.47
N GLY A 135 12.02 -18.67 -4.44
CA GLY A 135 12.21 -20.03 -4.94
C GLY A 135 12.89 -20.09 -6.31
N THR A 136 13.02 -18.95 -6.99
CA THR A 136 13.71 -18.87 -8.28
C THR A 136 15.23 -18.79 -8.10
N ARG A 137 16.00 -19.35 -9.02
CA ARG A 137 17.46 -19.29 -9.06
C ARG A 137 17.98 -18.08 -9.82
N SER A 138 17.17 -17.52 -10.72
CA SER A 138 17.54 -16.32 -11.48
C SER A 138 17.11 -15.04 -10.75
N GLY A 139 18.09 -14.25 -10.29
CA GLY A 139 17.88 -12.88 -9.85
C GLY A 139 17.38 -12.04 -11.01
N GLY A 140 16.10 -11.72 -11.03
CA GLY A 140 15.43 -11.13 -12.18
C GLY A 140 15.96 -9.75 -12.55
N THR A 141 16.77 -9.67 -13.61
CA THR A 141 17.13 -8.41 -14.28
C THR A 141 16.14 -8.00 -15.37
N SER A 142 15.10 -8.79 -15.61
CA SER A 142 14.14 -8.54 -16.69
C SER A 142 12.69 -8.62 -16.23
N ALA A 143 11.86 -7.69 -16.70
CA ALA A 143 10.42 -7.61 -16.40
C ALA A 143 9.57 -8.39 -17.42
N GLY A 144 10.06 -9.54 -17.90
CA GLY A 144 9.35 -10.38 -18.87
C GLY A 144 8.83 -11.66 -18.23
N SER A 145 7.50 -11.83 -18.17
CA SER A 145 6.88 -13.14 -18.00
C SER A 145 6.91 -13.91 -19.33
N ALA A 146 7.03 -15.24 -19.27
CA ALA A 146 6.92 -16.13 -20.43
C ALA A 146 5.51 -16.19 -21.07
N LEU A 147 4.60 -15.31 -20.66
CA LEU A 147 3.25 -15.18 -21.23
C LEU A 147 3.34 -14.20 -22.41
N PRO A 148 3.78 -14.66 -23.59
CA PRO A 148 2.78 -14.86 -24.64
C PRO A 148 3.02 -16.07 -25.58
N THR A 149 4.11 -16.84 -25.47
CA THR A 149 4.36 -17.94 -26.43
C THR A 149 3.52 -19.18 -26.14
N ALA A 150 3.16 -19.41 -24.88
CA ALA A 150 2.24 -20.49 -24.50
C ALA A 150 0.80 -20.22 -25.00
N PHE A 151 0.36 -18.95 -25.05
CA PHE A 151 -0.96 -18.57 -25.57
C PHE A 151 -1.07 -18.60 -27.09
N THR A 152 0.07 -18.54 -27.80
CA THR A 152 0.12 -18.62 -29.27
C THR A 152 0.42 -20.03 -29.78
N GLY A 153 0.74 -20.98 -28.89
CA GLY A 153 1.00 -22.38 -29.22
C GLY A 153 -0.26 -23.23 -29.23
N PRO A 154 -0.33 -24.32 -30.02
CA PRO A 154 -1.51 -25.21 -30.06
C PRO A 154 -1.92 -25.80 -28.71
N SER A 155 -0.98 -25.91 -27.76
CA SER A 155 -1.17 -26.36 -26.39
C SER A 155 -1.68 -25.28 -25.41
N GLY A 156 -1.67 -24.00 -25.79
CA GLY A 156 -2.29 -22.91 -25.03
C GLY A 156 -3.81 -22.97 -25.04
N SER A 157 -4.38 -23.54 -26.11
CA SER A 157 -5.81 -23.79 -26.27
C SER A 157 -6.35 -24.88 -25.32
N SER A 158 -5.47 -25.61 -24.62
CA SER A 158 -5.84 -26.68 -23.68
C SER A 158 -5.52 -26.36 -22.23
N ILE A 159 -5.17 -25.11 -21.89
CA ILE A 159 -5.28 -24.68 -20.50
C ILE A 159 -6.77 -24.75 -20.17
N VAL A 160 -7.16 -25.76 -19.39
CA VAL A 160 -8.43 -25.76 -18.67
C VAL A 160 -8.43 -24.45 -17.89
N GLY A 161 -9.25 -23.50 -18.35
CA GLY A 161 -9.28 -22.16 -17.76
C GLY A 161 -9.51 -22.27 -16.25
N PRO A 162 -9.08 -21.28 -15.45
CA PRO A 162 -9.66 -21.11 -14.13
C PRO A 162 -11.17 -21.13 -14.35
N ASP A 163 -11.85 -22.14 -13.83
CA ASP A 163 -13.24 -22.43 -14.15
C ASP A 163 -14.11 -21.40 -13.45
N ALA A 164 -14.17 -20.21 -14.05
CA ALA A 164 -15.19 -19.21 -13.75
C ALA A 164 -16.60 -19.75 -14.10
N GLY A 165 -16.69 -20.95 -14.69
CA GLY A 165 -17.92 -21.58 -15.13
C GLY A 165 -18.59 -20.71 -16.19
N LEU A 166 -19.87 -20.39 -15.96
CA LEU A 166 -20.65 -19.48 -16.80
C LEU A 166 -20.39 -18.00 -16.48
N ALA A 167 -19.45 -17.65 -15.59
CA ALA A 167 -19.23 -16.28 -15.19
C ALA A 167 -18.76 -15.39 -16.36
N GLY A 168 -19.55 -14.37 -16.67
CA GLY A 168 -19.30 -13.39 -17.73
C GLY A 168 -19.75 -13.82 -19.12
N THR A 169 -20.30 -15.02 -19.31
CA THR A 169 -20.76 -15.47 -20.64
C THR A 169 -22.03 -14.74 -21.08
N GLU A 170 -22.32 -14.71 -22.38
CA GLU A 170 -23.54 -14.07 -22.89
C GLU A 170 -24.81 -14.69 -22.30
N GLU A 171 -24.79 -16.00 -22.05
CA GLU A 171 -25.89 -16.73 -21.43
C GLU A 171 -26.13 -16.22 -20.01
N GLU A 172 -25.07 -16.00 -19.24
CA GLU A 172 -25.20 -15.43 -17.90
C GLU A 172 -25.68 -13.98 -17.95
N GLN A 173 -25.17 -13.18 -18.88
CA GLN A 173 -25.57 -11.78 -19.03
C GLN A 173 -27.07 -11.65 -19.32
N ARG A 174 -27.67 -12.59 -20.08
CA ARG A 174 -29.12 -12.64 -20.33
C ARG A 174 -29.90 -12.99 -19.06
N VAL A 175 -29.41 -13.92 -18.25
CA VAL A 175 -30.07 -14.32 -17.00
C VAL A 175 -30.00 -13.18 -15.96
N VAL A 176 -28.83 -12.54 -15.81
CA VAL A 176 -28.65 -11.41 -14.90
C VAL A 176 -29.48 -10.21 -15.35
N ALA A 177 -29.52 -9.91 -16.65
CA ALA A 177 -30.38 -8.86 -17.18
C ALA A 177 -31.87 -9.16 -16.90
N ALA A 178 -32.33 -10.39 -17.14
CA ALA A 178 -33.71 -10.79 -16.87
C ALA A 178 -34.09 -10.68 -15.38
N LEU A 179 -33.18 -11.05 -14.47
CA LEU A 179 -33.40 -10.96 -13.02
C LEU A 179 -33.43 -9.51 -12.51
N LEU A 180 -32.64 -8.62 -13.12
CA LEU A 180 -32.56 -7.21 -12.73
C LEU A 180 -33.66 -6.36 -13.40
N SER A 181 -34.22 -6.81 -14.53
CA SER A 181 -35.39 -6.18 -15.13
C SER A 181 -36.68 -6.75 -14.56
N GLY A 182 -37.36 -6.00 -13.70
CA GLY A 182 -38.69 -6.39 -13.20
C GLY A 182 -39.76 -6.55 -14.30
N ASN A 183 -39.47 -6.12 -15.53
CA ASN A 183 -40.32 -6.18 -16.71
C ASN A 183 -39.69 -6.95 -17.90
N GLY A 184 -38.54 -7.60 -17.72
CA GLY A 184 -37.90 -8.44 -18.75
C GLY A 184 -37.23 -7.69 -19.91
N SER A 185 -37.06 -6.37 -19.83
CA SER A 185 -36.58 -5.54 -20.95
C SER A 185 -35.14 -5.03 -20.81
N ALA A 186 -34.34 -5.55 -19.89
CA ALA A 186 -32.94 -5.13 -19.79
C ALA A 186 -32.08 -5.81 -20.87
N GLU A 187 -31.27 -4.99 -21.54
CA GLU A 187 -30.25 -5.47 -22.45
C GLU A 187 -29.10 -6.14 -21.67
N PRO A 188 -28.59 -7.30 -22.12
CA PRO A 188 -27.43 -7.94 -21.53
C PRO A 188 -26.22 -7.00 -21.53
N SER A 189 -25.59 -6.81 -20.37
CA SER A 189 -24.34 -6.06 -20.26
C SER A 189 -23.30 -6.83 -19.46
N ALA A 190 -22.09 -6.85 -20.01
CA ALA A 190 -20.93 -7.46 -19.35
C ALA A 190 -20.59 -6.72 -18.04
N ILE A 191 -20.77 -5.39 -18.00
CA ILE A 191 -20.49 -4.58 -16.81
C ILE A 191 -21.53 -4.84 -15.72
N THR A 192 -22.82 -4.94 -16.08
CA THR A 192 -23.87 -5.25 -15.09
C THR A 192 -23.70 -6.65 -14.52
N THR A 193 -23.30 -7.61 -15.37
CA THR A 193 -23.04 -9.00 -14.96
C THR A 193 -21.78 -9.12 -14.11
N LEU A 194 -20.75 -8.31 -14.38
CA LEU A 194 -19.57 -8.23 -13.54
C LEU A 194 -19.89 -7.72 -12.12
N LEU A 195 -20.77 -6.71 -12.01
CA LEU A 195 -21.13 -6.08 -10.73
C LEU A 195 -22.16 -6.90 -9.93
N ALA A 196 -23.19 -7.44 -10.60
CA ALA A 196 -24.31 -8.13 -9.94
C ALA A 196 -24.16 -9.66 -9.92
N GLY A 197 -23.49 -10.24 -10.91
CA GLY A 197 -23.32 -11.70 -11.04
C GLY A 197 -22.74 -12.36 -9.78
N PRO A 198 -21.68 -11.83 -9.15
CA PRO A 198 -21.12 -12.41 -7.92
C PRO A 198 -22.11 -12.46 -6.75
N MET A 199 -23.01 -11.47 -6.63
CA MET A 199 -24.04 -11.49 -5.58
C MET A 199 -25.16 -12.49 -5.89
N LEU A 200 -25.51 -12.66 -7.17
CA LEU A 200 -26.59 -13.56 -7.60
C LEU A 200 -26.18 -15.05 -7.60
N ARG A 201 -24.89 -15.36 -7.78
CA ARG A 201 -24.36 -16.74 -7.73
C ARG A 201 -24.20 -17.29 -6.30
N GLY A 202 -24.32 -16.43 -5.28
CA GLY A 202 -24.05 -16.80 -3.89
C GLY A 202 -22.55 -16.83 -3.55
N THR A 203 -22.22 -16.78 -2.26
CA THR A 203 -20.86 -16.56 -1.73
C THR A 203 -20.02 -17.84 -1.61
N VAL A 204 -20.36 -18.91 -2.34
CA VAL A 204 -19.69 -20.21 -2.19
C VAL A 204 -18.70 -20.42 -3.34
N VAL A 205 -17.41 -20.37 -3.02
CA VAL A 205 -16.34 -20.72 -3.96
C VAL A 205 -16.00 -22.19 -3.76
N SER A 206 -16.34 -23.03 -4.74
CA SER A 206 -15.87 -24.42 -4.80
C SER A 206 -14.46 -24.41 -5.40
N GLN A 207 -13.43 -24.50 -4.55
CA GLN A 207 -12.12 -24.92 -5.02
C GLN A 207 -12.05 -26.44 -4.89
N ARG A 208 -11.86 -27.13 -6.01
CA ARG A 208 -11.60 -28.57 -6.03
C ARG A 208 -10.17 -28.82 -6.44
#